data_AF-A0A2G2DZ34-F1
#
_entry.id   AF-A0A2G2DZ34-F1
#
_cell.length_a   1.000
_cell.length_b   1.000
_cell.length_c   1.000
_cell.angle_alpha   90.00
_cell.angle_beta   90.00
_cell.angle_gamma   90.00
#
_symmetry.space_group_name_H-M   'P 1'
#
loop_
_entity.id
_entity.type
_entity.pdbx_description
1 polymer ?
#
loop_
_entity_poly.entity_id
_entity_poly.type
_entity_poly.pdbx_seq_one_letter_code
_entity_poly.pdbx_strand_id
1 'polypeptide(L)'
;MKISKKSAWTNLSKSLIKNARLSILTTITLLFLALSAQGQKLEDFKKCADKPGISTLPYQKIKRDAIPLESAKKKAFEATKGYGYDKMEDEKDAILRKIKVEKKKIVDAKKEVVEDKKAAPTLESPGEKKIKAADKKISELDREVVAINRKIDVAIDKFETLQEARGKVREIFEDADGELTNTINRPHVHIGPKPSSSDREAYDKWNKKYKQLKSYVDKIGDVFDKKARTHREQENGAGNVVTKLNTLKRKTEI
;
A
#
# COMPACT_ATOMS: atom_id res chain seq x y z
N MET A 1 -29.91 -15.37 34.67
CA MET A 1 -28.88 -14.63 33.89
C MET A 1 -28.87 -15.16 32.45
N LYS A 2 -29.57 -14.50 31.51
CA LYS A 2 -29.65 -14.95 30.11
C LYS A 2 -28.43 -14.45 29.34
N ILE A 3 -27.45 -15.32 29.15
CA ILE A 3 -26.29 -15.04 28.29
C ILE A 3 -26.79 -15.06 26.84
N SER A 4 -26.76 -13.89 26.20
CA SER A 4 -27.13 -13.69 24.80
C SER A 4 -26.20 -14.50 23.88
N LYS A 5 -26.70 -15.63 23.38
CA LYS A 5 -26.01 -16.46 22.37
C LYS A 5 -25.86 -15.76 21.01
N LYS A 6 -26.43 -14.57 20.81
CA LYS A 6 -26.36 -13.85 19.53
C LYS A 6 -25.06 -13.08 19.28
N SER A 7 -24.26 -12.75 20.30
CA SER A 7 -23.01 -11.99 20.09
C SER A 7 -21.77 -12.87 19.78
N ALA A 8 -21.80 -14.16 20.12
CA ALA A 8 -20.70 -15.08 19.83
C ALA A 8 -20.66 -15.50 18.34
N TRP A 9 -21.82 -15.66 17.71
CA TRP A 9 -21.94 -16.09 16.32
C TRP A 9 -21.56 -15.01 15.30
N THR A 10 -21.70 -13.73 15.65
CA THR A 10 -21.35 -12.61 14.76
C THR A 10 -19.86 -12.26 14.79
N ASN A 11 -19.13 -12.65 15.84
CA ASN A 11 -17.68 -12.46 15.93
C ASN A 11 -16.89 -13.63 15.32
N LEU A 12 -17.40 -14.87 15.43
CA LEU A 12 -16.83 -16.04 14.76
C LEU A 12 -16.98 -15.97 13.22
N SER A 13 -18.09 -15.45 12.70
CA SER A 13 -18.27 -15.30 11.26
C SER A 13 -17.34 -14.26 10.64
N LYS A 14 -17.03 -13.17 11.36
CA LYS A 14 -16.10 -12.13 10.88
C LYS A 14 -14.63 -12.55 10.93
N SER A 15 -14.22 -13.42 11.85
CA SER A 15 -12.84 -13.96 11.87
C SER A 15 -12.64 -15.06 10.82
N LEU A 16 -13.64 -15.91 10.58
CA LEU A 16 -13.61 -16.92 9.51
C LEU A 16 -13.62 -16.30 8.11
N ILE A 17 -14.32 -15.18 7.90
CA ILE A 17 -14.31 -14.46 6.61
C ILE A 17 -12.98 -13.72 6.38
N LYS A 18 -12.27 -13.29 7.44
CA LYS A 18 -10.91 -12.72 7.31
C LYS A 18 -9.86 -13.79 7.00
N ASN A 19 -10.02 -15.00 7.54
CA ASN A 19 -9.09 -16.11 7.29
C ASN A 19 -9.37 -16.88 5.99
N ALA A 20 -10.61 -16.86 5.47
CA ALA A 20 -10.93 -17.43 4.16
C ALA A 20 -10.38 -16.61 2.99
N ARG A 21 -10.20 -15.29 3.17
CA ARG A 21 -9.53 -14.42 2.18
C ARG A 21 -8.01 -14.60 2.14
N LEU A 22 -7.43 -15.16 3.20
CA LEU A 22 -5.99 -15.41 3.29
C LEU A 22 -5.58 -16.82 2.81
N SER A 23 -6.52 -17.76 2.69
CA SER A 23 -6.22 -19.17 2.39
C SER A 23 -6.67 -19.63 0.99
N ILE A 24 -7.55 -18.88 0.31
CA ILE A 24 -7.93 -19.18 -1.09
C ILE A 24 -6.94 -18.54 -2.08
N LEU A 25 -6.20 -17.51 -1.67
CA LEU A 25 -5.23 -16.84 -2.54
C LEU A 25 -3.85 -17.54 -2.58
N THR A 26 -3.57 -18.43 -1.63
CA THR A 26 -2.29 -19.15 -1.52
C THR A 26 -2.31 -20.53 -2.17
N THR A 27 -3.48 -21.16 -2.35
CA THR A 27 -3.57 -22.49 -2.97
C THR A 27 -3.62 -22.48 -4.50
N ILE A 28 -3.92 -21.34 -5.14
CA ILE A 28 -3.94 -21.24 -6.62
C ILE A 28 -2.54 -20.96 -7.19
N THR A 29 -1.62 -20.42 -6.40
CA THR A 29 -0.26 -20.07 -6.86
C THR A 29 0.65 -21.29 -7.03
N LEU A 30 0.40 -22.39 -6.31
CA LEU A 30 1.27 -23.57 -6.31
C LEU A 30 0.94 -24.62 -7.39
N LEU A 31 -0.25 -24.59 -8.01
CA LEU A 31 -0.63 -25.61 -9.01
C LEU A 31 -0.31 -25.27 -10.48
N PHE A 32 0.25 -24.08 -10.77
CA PHE A 32 0.55 -23.66 -12.15
C PHE A 32 2.05 -23.59 -12.51
N LEU A 33 2.94 -24.06 -11.64
CA LEU A 33 4.38 -24.13 -11.90
C LEU A 33 4.78 -25.28 -12.84
N ALA A 34 3.90 -26.25 -13.08
CA ALA A 34 4.29 -27.49 -13.77
C ALA A 34 4.00 -27.54 -15.29
N LEU A 35 3.21 -26.65 -15.89
CA LEU A 35 2.86 -26.79 -17.31
C LEU A 35 2.61 -25.44 -18.00
N SER A 36 3.67 -24.76 -18.45
CA SER A 36 3.61 -23.67 -19.44
C SER A 36 4.97 -23.48 -20.13
N ALA A 37 5.55 -24.54 -20.68
CA ALA A 37 6.63 -24.44 -21.66
C ALA A 37 6.09 -23.90 -23.00
N GLN A 38 5.52 -22.69 -23.02
CA GLN A 38 5.47 -21.90 -24.25
C GLN A 38 6.85 -21.26 -24.39
N GLY A 39 7.79 -22.02 -24.96
CA GLY A 39 9.19 -21.63 -25.06
C GLY A 39 9.35 -20.30 -25.78
N GLN A 40 9.70 -19.25 -25.03
CA GLN A 40 10.09 -17.97 -25.59
C GLN A 40 11.24 -18.20 -26.57
N LYS A 41 11.16 -17.61 -27.76
CA LYS A 41 12.25 -17.65 -28.74
C LYS A 41 13.16 -16.45 -28.53
N LEU A 42 14.38 -16.50 -29.09
CA LEU A 42 15.31 -15.37 -29.11
C LEU A 42 14.66 -14.04 -29.55
N GLU A 43 13.74 -14.09 -30.51
CA GLU A 43 13.03 -12.91 -31.01
C GLU A 43 12.10 -12.26 -29.97
N ASP A 44 11.59 -13.02 -28.99
CA ASP A 44 10.76 -12.46 -27.92
C ASP A 44 11.62 -11.59 -26.98
N PHE A 45 12.83 -12.06 -26.63
CA PHE A 45 13.80 -11.27 -25.87
C PHE A 45 14.22 -10.01 -26.64
N LYS A 46 14.50 -10.14 -27.95
CA LYS A 46 14.83 -8.99 -28.81
C LYS A 46 13.72 -7.93 -28.82
N LYS A 47 12.45 -8.35 -28.96
CA LYS A 47 11.29 -7.45 -28.98
C LYS A 47 11.07 -6.72 -27.66
N CYS A 48 11.52 -7.30 -26.56
CA CYS A 48 11.34 -6.79 -25.21
C CYS A 48 12.52 -5.98 -24.67
N ALA A 49 13.74 -6.23 -25.14
CA ALA A 49 14.98 -5.65 -24.59
C ALA A 49 15.01 -4.12 -24.51
N ASP A 50 14.37 -3.41 -25.44
CA ASP A 50 14.33 -1.95 -25.45
C ASP A 50 12.94 -1.39 -25.09
N LYS A 51 12.05 -2.22 -24.51
CA LYS A 51 10.71 -1.80 -24.08
C LYS A 51 10.73 -1.32 -22.63
N PRO A 52 9.81 -0.43 -22.23
CA PRO A 52 9.67 -0.02 -20.84
C PRO A 52 8.59 -0.81 -20.08
N GLY A 53 8.74 -0.88 -18.75
CA GLY A 53 7.70 -1.38 -17.84
C GLY A 53 7.33 -2.84 -18.11
N ILE A 54 6.04 -3.18 -18.02
CA ILE A 54 5.55 -4.54 -18.28
C ILE A 54 5.76 -5.01 -19.73
N SER A 55 6.03 -4.09 -20.67
CA SER A 55 6.32 -4.47 -22.06
C SER A 55 7.72 -5.08 -22.23
N THR A 56 8.59 -4.88 -21.24
CA THR A 56 9.93 -5.46 -21.15
C THR A 56 9.89 -6.96 -20.78
N LEU A 57 8.76 -7.48 -20.30
CA LEU A 57 8.62 -8.89 -19.92
C LEU A 57 8.59 -9.78 -21.17
N PRO A 58 9.58 -10.66 -21.39
CA PRO A 58 9.59 -11.59 -22.53
C PRO A 58 8.66 -12.79 -22.28
N TYR A 59 8.31 -13.06 -21.01
CA TYR A 59 7.49 -14.19 -20.58
C TYR A 59 6.00 -13.87 -20.68
N GLN A 60 5.30 -14.43 -21.67
CA GLN A 60 3.88 -14.12 -21.93
C GLN A 60 2.96 -14.39 -20.75
N LYS A 61 3.22 -15.44 -19.96
CA LYS A 61 2.43 -15.75 -18.76
C LYS A 61 2.60 -14.66 -17.69
N ILE A 62 3.85 -14.37 -17.31
CA ILE A 62 4.17 -13.29 -16.35
C ILE A 62 3.63 -11.95 -16.84
N LYS A 63 3.77 -11.66 -18.14
CA LYS A 63 3.24 -10.44 -18.75
C LYS A 63 1.72 -10.35 -18.65
N ARG A 64 1.00 -11.46 -18.87
CA ARG A 64 -0.46 -11.52 -18.72
C ARG A 64 -0.89 -11.25 -17.28
N ASP A 65 -0.13 -11.77 -16.32
CA ASP A 65 -0.40 -11.58 -14.89
C ASP A 65 -0.04 -10.15 -14.43
N ALA A 66 0.94 -9.51 -15.05
CA ALA A 66 1.37 -8.14 -14.75
C ALA A 66 0.38 -7.05 -15.18
N ILE A 67 -0.31 -7.23 -16.31
CA ILE A 67 -1.27 -6.26 -16.86
C ILE A 67 -2.37 -5.88 -15.85
N PRO A 68 -3.11 -6.82 -15.24
CA PRO A 68 -4.16 -6.47 -14.28
C PRO A 68 -3.59 -5.83 -13.01
N LEU A 69 -2.38 -6.21 -12.57
CA LEU A 69 -1.73 -5.62 -11.39
C LEU A 69 -1.32 -4.17 -11.61
N GLU A 70 -0.77 -3.84 -12.79
CA GLU A 70 -0.48 -2.45 -13.17
C GLU A 70 -1.76 -1.58 -13.17
N SER A 71 -2.86 -2.11 -13.71
CA SER A 71 -4.16 -1.44 -13.70
C SER A 71 -4.69 -1.24 -12.28
N ALA A 72 -4.60 -2.28 -11.43
CA ALA A 72 -5.00 -2.22 -10.03
C ALA A 72 -4.17 -1.20 -9.25
N LYS A 73 -2.85 -1.17 -9.43
CA LYS A 73 -1.95 -0.16 -8.85
C LYS A 73 -2.34 1.24 -9.27
N LYS A 74 -2.63 1.48 -10.55
CA LYS A 74 -3.09 2.79 -11.03
C LYS A 74 -4.40 3.19 -10.37
N LYS A 75 -5.38 2.29 -10.30
CA LYS A 75 -6.67 2.53 -9.63
C LYS A 75 -6.49 2.84 -8.14
N ALA A 76 -5.62 2.10 -7.45
CA ALA A 76 -5.31 2.33 -6.05
C ALA A 76 -4.67 3.71 -5.83
N PHE A 77 -3.75 4.12 -6.71
CA PHE A 77 -3.12 5.44 -6.66
C PHE A 77 -4.13 6.57 -6.89
N GLU A 78 -5.02 6.43 -7.88
CA GLU A 78 -6.09 7.42 -8.10
C GLU A 78 -7.03 7.51 -6.88
N ALA A 79 -7.28 6.39 -6.20
CA ALA A 79 -8.13 6.37 -5.02
C ALA A 79 -7.52 7.10 -3.81
N THR A 80 -6.20 7.33 -3.75
CA THR A 80 -5.56 8.11 -2.67
C THR A 80 -5.63 9.62 -2.91
N LYS A 81 -5.98 10.08 -4.12
CA LYS A 81 -6.10 11.51 -4.41
C LYS A 81 -7.14 12.16 -3.49
N GLY A 82 -6.76 13.27 -2.87
CA GLY A 82 -7.58 13.98 -1.88
C GLY A 82 -7.38 13.53 -0.42
N TYR A 83 -6.58 12.49 -0.18
CA TYR A 83 -6.28 11.97 1.16
C TYR A 83 -4.84 12.28 1.62
N GLY A 84 -4.31 13.46 1.23
CA GLY A 84 -2.95 13.86 1.59
C GLY A 84 -2.76 14.03 3.10
N TYR A 85 -1.64 13.53 3.62
CA TYR A 85 -1.29 13.59 5.05
C TYR A 85 -1.25 15.03 5.57
N ASP A 86 -0.49 15.93 4.93
CA ASP A 86 -0.26 17.29 5.44
C ASP A 86 -1.57 18.07 5.66
N LYS A 87 -2.51 17.96 4.70
CA LYS A 87 -3.82 18.59 4.82
C LYS A 87 -4.63 18.06 6.00
N MET A 88 -4.59 16.75 6.26
CA MET A 88 -5.29 16.16 7.40
C MET A 88 -4.65 16.53 8.73
N GLU A 89 -3.31 16.64 8.75
CA GLU A 89 -2.57 17.09 9.92
C GLU A 89 -2.97 18.54 10.27
N ASP A 90 -2.94 19.44 9.30
CA ASP A 90 -3.34 20.84 9.49
C ASP A 90 -4.78 20.97 9.98
N GLU A 91 -5.72 20.25 9.36
CA GLU A 91 -7.13 20.23 9.77
C GLU A 91 -7.28 19.76 11.22
N LYS A 92 -6.62 18.65 11.60
CA LYS A 92 -6.71 18.11 12.96
C LYS A 92 -6.06 19.03 13.99
N ASP A 93 -4.88 19.56 13.69
CA ASP A 93 -4.14 20.44 14.59
C ASP A 93 -4.85 21.77 14.81
N ALA A 94 -5.54 22.30 13.80
CA ALA A 94 -6.40 23.46 13.96
C ALA A 94 -7.55 23.19 14.96
N ILE A 95 -8.19 22.03 14.89
CA ILE A 95 -9.28 21.66 15.81
C ILE A 95 -8.73 21.45 17.23
N LEU A 96 -7.63 20.71 17.40
CA LEU A 96 -7.03 20.47 18.72
C LEU A 96 -6.58 21.78 19.39
N ARG A 97 -6.03 22.73 18.63
CA ARG A 97 -5.70 24.07 19.15
C ARG A 97 -6.93 24.83 19.66
N LYS A 98 -8.07 24.72 18.97
CA LYS A 98 -9.33 25.34 19.43
C LYS A 98 -9.81 24.72 20.74
N ILE A 99 -9.78 23.38 20.86
CA ILE A 99 -10.16 22.70 22.10
C ILE A 99 -9.29 23.19 23.27
N LYS A 100 -7.97 23.34 23.05
CA LYS A 100 -7.04 23.83 24.07
C LYS A 100 -7.41 25.23 24.56
N VAL A 101 -7.80 26.11 23.64
CA VAL A 101 -8.26 27.47 23.97
C VAL A 101 -9.55 27.42 24.79
N GLU A 102 -10.54 26.61 24.41
CA GLU A 102 -11.80 26.48 25.17
C GLU A 102 -11.57 25.87 26.56
N LYS A 103 -10.68 24.89 26.70
CA LYS A 103 -10.29 24.34 28.01
C LYS A 103 -9.63 25.39 28.90
N LYS A 104 -8.79 26.26 28.34
CA LYS A 104 -8.23 27.39 29.08
C LYS A 104 -9.32 28.35 29.57
N LYS A 105 -10.32 28.67 28.72
CA LYS A 105 -11.48 29.49 29.13
C LYS A 105 -12.25 28.86 30.29
N ILE A 106 -12.40 27.53 30.32
CA ILE A 106 -13.02 26.83 31.47
C ILE A 106 -12.19 27.03 32.74
N VAL A 107 -10.87 26.88 32.67
CA VAL A 107 -9.98 27.08 33.83
C VAL A 107 -10.07 28.50 34.36
N ASP A 108 -10.06 29.50 33.47
CA ASP A 108 -10.16 30.91 33.85
C ASP A 108 -11.54 31.23 34.42
N ALA A 109 -12.62 30.73 33.81
CA ALA A 109 -13.98 30.90 34.30
C ALA A 109 -14.21 30.22 35.65
N LYS A 110 -13.60 29.05 35.91
CA LYS A 110 -13.66 28.38 37.23
C LYS A 110 -13.09 29.25 38.36
N LYS A 111 -12.04 30.03 38.09
CA LYS A 111 -11.50 30.98 39.07
C LYS A 111 -12.49 32.11 39.35
N GLU A 112 -13.14 32.64 38.32
CA GLU A 112 -14.20 33.65 38.43
C GLU A 112 -15.40 33.14 39.25
N VAL A 113 -15.85 31.89 39.01
CA VAL A 113 -16.93 31.26 39.81
C VAL A 113 -16.58 31.23 41.30
N VAL A 114 -15.34 30.88 41.65
CA VAL A 114 -14.89 30.80 43.05
C VAL A 114 -14.99 32.17 43.72
N GLU A 115 -14.60 33.24 43.03
CA GLU A 115 -14.71 34.61 43.57
C GLU A 115 -16.18 35.09 43.63
N ASP A 116 -16.97 34.84 42.59
CA ASP A 116 -18.39 35.22 42.55
C ASP A 116 -19.22 34.53 43.64
N LYS A 117 -18.95 33.25 43.90
CA LYS A 117 -19.68 32.46 44.92
C LYS A 117 -19.31 32.85 46.35
N LYS A 118 -18.14 33.45 46.59
CA LYS A 118 -17.83 34.08 47.89
C LYS A 118 -18.71 35.31 48.12
N ALA A 119 -19.02 36.07 47.08
CA ALA A 119 -19.82 37.28 47.16
C ALA A 119 -21.34 37.03 47.13
N ALA A 120 -21.81 36.06 46.34
CA ALA A 120 -23.23 35.72 46.19
C ALA A 120 -23.44 34.21 45.95
N PRO A 121 -23.62 33.39 47.00
CA PRO A 121 -23.59 31.93 46.90
C PRO A 121 -24.70 31.29 46.06
N THR A 122 -25.89 31.89 46.03
CA THR A 122 -27.13 31.27 45.52
C THR A 122 -27.47 31.63 44.07
N LEU A 123 -26.80 32.62 43.48
CA LEU A 123 -27.07 33.06 42.09
C LEU A 123 -26.18 32.31 41.09
N GLU A 124 -26.71 32.04 39.89
CA GLU A 124 -25.91 31.50 38.79
C GLU A 124 -24.89 32.57 38.36
N SER A 125 -23.60 32.25 38.44
CA SER A 125 -22.56 33.22 38.14
C SER A 125 -22.31 33.36 36.63
N PRO A 126 -21.85 34.53 36.17
CA PRO A 126 -21.37 34.68 34.79
C PRO A 126 -20.30 33.63 34.42
N GLY A 127 -19.45 33.24 35.37
CA GLY A 127 -18.48 32.16 35.21
C GLY A 127 -19.11 30.80 34.91
N GLU A 128 -20.22 30.44 35.58
CA GLU A 128 -20.95 29.19 35.34
C GLU A 128 -21.53 29.15 33.91
N LYS A 129 -22.02 30.29 33.40
CA LYS A 129 -22.48 30.40 32.00
C LYS A 129 -21.34 30.26 30.99
N LYS A 130 -20.17 30.87 31.27
CA LYS A 130 -18.96 30.73 30.42
C LYS A 130 -18.48 29.27 30.35
N ILE A 131 -18.50 28.55 31.48
CA ILE A 131 -18.16 27.12 31.53
C ILE A 131 -19.12 26.32 30.63
N LYS A 132 -20.44 26.48 30.80
CA LYS A 132 -21.44 25.78 29.98
C LYS A 132 -21.26 26.04 28.48
N ALA A 133 -20.96 27.29 28.10
CA ALA A 133 -20.73 27.64 26.70
C ALA A 133 -19.45 27.00 26.12
N ALA A 134 -18.36 27.02 26.88
CA ALA A 134 -17.09 26.40 26.50
C ALA A 134 -17.21 24.86 26.43
N ASP A 135 -17.89 24.21 27.38
CA ASP A 135 -18.16 22.77 27.35
C ASP A 135 -18.96 22.37 26.11
N LYS A 136 -19.99 23.14 25.75
CA LYS A 136 -20.74 22.93 24.51
C LYS A 136 -19.84 23.05 23.29
N LYS A 137 -18.96 24.05 23.24
CA LYS A 137 -18.03 24.27 22.13
C LYS A 137 -17.01 23.13 22.02
N ILE A 138 -16.48 22.65 23.14
CA ILE A 138 -15.59 21.49 23.18
C ILE A 138 -16.31 20.26 22.61
N SER A 139 -17.56 20.01 23.02
CA SER A 139 -18.34 18.88 22.50
C SER A 139 -18.56 18.95 20.98
N GLU A 140 -18.76 20.15 20.41
CA GLU A 140 -18.82 20.35 18.96
C GLU A 140 -17.49 20.04 18.28
N LEU A 141 -16.38 20.57 18.82
CA LEU A 141 -15.03 20.35 18.29
C LEU A 141 -14.62 18.87 18.39
N ASP A 142 -15.00 18.17 19.45
CA ASP A 142 -14.75 16.73 19.59
C ASP A 142 -15.45 15.92 18.48
N ARG A 143 -16.65 16.34 18.06
CA ARG A 143 -17.33 15.74 16.90
C ARG A 143 -16.57 16.00 15.60
N GLU A 144 -15.97 17.18 15.44
CA GLU A 144 -15.10 17.49 14.31
C GLU A 144 -13.83 16.60 14.33
N VAL A 145 -13.21 16.39 15.50
CA VAL A 145 -12.08 15.44 15.65
C VAL A 145 -12.49 14.03 15.24
N VAL A 146 -13.66 13.55 15.66
CA VAL A 146 -14.19 12.24 15.26
C VAL A 146 -14.39 12.17 13.74
N ALA A 147 -14.92 13.23 13.12
CA ALA A 147 -15.11 13.28 11.67
C ALA A 147 -13.77 13.23 10.91
N ILE A 148 -12.75 13.95 11.38
CA ILE A 148 -11.39 13.88 10.81
C ILE A 148 -10.77 12.49 11.02
N ASN A 149 -10.90 11.89 12.20
CA ASN A 149 -10.40 10.54 12.45
C ASN A 149 -11.04 9.50 11.51
N ARG A 150 -12.35 9.63 11.18
CA ARG A 150 -13.00 8.79 10.18
C ARG A 150 -12.43 8.99 8.77
N LYS A 151 -12.10 10.23 8.39
CA LYS A 151 -11.42 10.50 7.11
C LYS A 151 -10.02 9.91 7.08
N ILE A 152 -9.29 9.98 8.20
CA ILE A 152 -7.97 9.36 8.37
C ILE A 152 -8.06 7.83 8.23
N ASP A 153 -9.08 7.19 8.80
CA ASP A 153 -9.30 5.74 8.63
C ASP A 153 -9.48 5.36 7.15
N VAL A 154 -10.31 6.11 6.43
CA VAL A 154 -10.48 5.90 4.98
C VAL A 154 -9.16 6.14 4.22
N ALA A 155 -8.36 7.12 4.63
CA ALA A 155 -7.05 7.38 4.04
C ALA A 155 -6.10 6.19 4.25
N ILE A 156 -6.03 5.65 5.47
CA ILE A 156 -5.21 4.49 5.82
C ILE A 156 -5.54 3.32 4.90
N ASP A 157 -6.82 2.92 4.81
CA ASP A 157 -7.25 1.80 3.96
C ASP A 157 -6.82 1.98 2.49
N LYS A 158 -6.91 3.21 1.98
CA LYS A 158 -6.53 3.55 0.60
C LYS A 158 -5.02 3.45 0.38
N PHE A 159 -4.22 3.95 1.32
CA PHE A 159 -2.76 3.88 1.23
C PHE A 159 -2.22 2.46 1.47
N GLU A 160 -2.86 1.66 2.33
CA GLU A 160 -2.57 0.22 2.49
C GLU A 160 -2.86 -0.54 1.18
N THR A 161 -4.01 -0.27 0.55
CA THR A 161 -4.35 -0.86 -0.75
C THR A 161 -3.31 -0.48 -1.83
N LEU A 162 -2.84 0.76 -1.83
CA LEU A 162 -1.79 1.22 -2.75
C LEU A 162 -0.44 0.55 -2.45
N GLN A 163 -0.08 0.40 -1.18
CA GLN A 163 1.13 -0.29 -0.75
C GLN A 163 1.11 -1.74 -1.25
N GLU A 164 0.04 -2.48 -1.00
CA GLU A 164 -0.13 -3.87 -1.44
C GLU A 164 -0.05 -3.98 -2.98
N ALA A 165 -0.73 -3.10 -3.70
CA ALA A 165 -0.71 -3.11 -5.17
C ALA A 165 0.70 -2.81 -5.74
N ARG A 166 1.49 -1.97 -5.07
CA ARG A 166 2.89 -1.73 -5.44
C ARG A 166 3.78 -2.94 -5.15
N GLY A 167 3.58 -3.59 -4.00
CA GLY A 167 4.28 -4.83 -3.64
C GLY A 167 4.06 -5.95 -4.65
N LYS A 168 2.81 -6.18 -5.08
CA LYS A 168 2.48 -7.19 -6.10
C LYS A 168 3.15 -6.93 -7.46
N VAL A 169 3.27 -5.66 -7.87
CA VAL A 169 3.99 -5.32 -9.11
C VAL A 169 5.49 -5.50 -8.94
N ARG A 170 6.05 -5.15 -7.77
CA ARG A 170 7.47 -5.40 -7.45
C ARG A 170 7.79 -6.90 -7.55
N GLU A 171 6.99 -7.74 -6.91
CA GLU A 171 7.15 -9.21 -6.90
C GLU A 171 7.18 -9.79 -8.31
N ILE A 172 6.34 -9.28 -9.23
CA ILE A 172 6.38 -9.72 -10.63
C ILE A 172 7.72 -9.43 -11.31
N PHE A 173 8.36 -8.28 -11.03
CA PHE A 173 9.67 -7.99 -11.59
C PHE A 173 10.77 -8.84 -10.95
N GLU A 174 10.65 -9.17 -9.67
CA GLU A 174 11.57 -10.09 -8.96
C GLU A 174 11.43 -11.53 -9.49
N ASP A 175 10.20 -12.02 -9.68
CA ASP A 175 9.93 -13.33 -10.28
C ASP A 175 10.45 -13.41 -11.72
N ALA A 176 10.23 -12.35 -12.51
CA ALA A 176 10.71 -12.29 -13.89
C ALA A 176 12.24 -12.28 -13.98
N ASP A 177 12.92 -11.67 -13.01
CA ASP A 177 14.39 -11.68 -12.92
C ASP A 177 14.94 -13.09 -12.60
N GLY A 178 14.25 -13.82 -11.72
CA GLY A 178 14.53 -15.25 -11.49
C GLY A 178 14.44 -16.07 -12.78
N GLU A 179 13.44 -15.80 -13.62
CA GLU A 179 13.31 -16.48 -14.92
C GLU A 179 14.39 -16.07 -15.94
N LEU A 180 14.91 -14.84 -15.90
CA LEU A 180 16.05 -14.43 -16.75
C LEU A 180 17.29 -15.25 -16.43
N THR A 181 17.54 -15.52 -15.15
CA THR A 181 18.62 -16.41 -14.71
C THR A 181 18.44 -17.82 -15.28
N ASN A 182 17.21 -18.35 -15.24
CA ASN A 182 16.88 -19.65 -15.85
C ASN A 182 17.12 -19.65 -17.37
N THR A 183 16.80 -18.57 -18.07
CA THR A 183 17.04 -18.42 -19.51
C THR A 183 18.52 -18.56 -19.88
N ILE A 184 19.43 -17.97 -19.09
CA ILE A 184 20.88 -18.07 -19.33
C ILE A 184 21.44 -19.45 -18.95
N ASN A 185 20.90 -20.07 -17.90
CA ASN A 185 21.29 -21.41 -17.47
C ASN A 185 20.77 -22.50 -18.41
N ARG A 186 19.66 -22.25 -19.12
CA ARG A 186 19.00 -23.19 -20.03
C ARG A 186 18.77 -22.58 -21.42
N PRO A 187 19.85 -22.12 -22.11
CA PRO A 187 19.70 -21.40 -23.38
C PRO A 187 19.11 -22.29 -24.48
N HIS A 188 19.25 -23.62 -24.35
CA HIS A 188 18.70 -24.58 -25.30
C HIS A 188 17.18 -24.51 -25.47
N VAL A 189 16.45 -24.03 -24.46
CA VAL A 189 15.00 -23.82 -24.51
C VAL A 189 14.64 -22.69 -25.48
N HIS A 190 15.56 -21.75 -25.73
CA HIS A 190 15.30 -20.51 -26.45
C HIS A 190 16.02 -20.42 -27.81
N ILE A 191 17.20 -21.05 -27.93
CA ILE A 191 18.05 -21.01 -29.13
C ILE A 191 18.41 -22.39 -29.70
N GLY A 192 17.85 -23.47 -29.12
CA GLY A 192 18.13 -24.85 -29.52
C GLY A 192 19.37 -25.46 -28.83
N PRO A 193 19.54 -26.79 -28.89
CA PRO A 193 20.64 -27.48 -28.22
C PRO A 193 22.00 -26.99 -28.74
N LYS A 194 23.01 -27.01 -27.86
CA LYS A 194 24.38 -26.66 -28.24
C LYS A 194 24.93 -27.77 -29.15
N PRO A 195 25.34 -27.45 -30.39
CA PRO A 195 25.91 -28.45 -31.29
C PRO A 195 27.32 -28.85 -30.87
N SER A 196 27.81 -29.96 -31.43
CA SER A 196 29.19 -30.40 -31.26
C SER A 196 30.18 -29.36 -31.80
N SER A 197 31.32 -29.18 -31.13
CA SER A 197 32.42 -28.33 -31.62
C SER A 197 33.08 -28.85 -32.90
N SER A 198 32.84 -30.11 -33.27
CA SER A 198 33.28 -30.69 -34.54
C SER A 198 32.51 -30.13 -35.75
N ASP A 199 31.27 -29.68 -35.56
CA ASP A 199 30.50 -28.92 -36.55
C ASP A 199 30.70 -27.42 -36.29
N ARG A 200 31.82 -26.89 -36.80
CA ARG A 200 32.23 -25.49 -36.56
C ARG A 200 31.16 -24.48 -37.00
N GLU A 201 30.51 -24.72 -38.14
CA GLU A 201 29.51 -23.79 -38.66
C GLU A 201 28.27 -23.73 -37.75
N ALA A 202 27.74 -24.89 -37.34
CA ALA A 202 26.61 -24.92 -36.42
C ALA A 202 26.99 -24.33 -35.04
N TYR A 203 28.19 -24.64 -34.55
CA TYR A 203 28.73 -24.14 -33.29
C TYR A 203 28.86 -22.61 -33.28
N ASP A 204 29.40 -22.02 -34.34
CA ASP A 204 29.55 -20.57 -34.46
C ASP A 204 28.19 -19.86 -34.54
N LYS A 205 27.24 -20.42 -35.31
CA LYS A 205 25.86 -19.92 -35.36
C LYS A 205 25.19 -19.97 -33.99
N TRP A 206 25.35 -21.06 -33.25
CA TRP A 206 24.81 -21.20 -31.89
C TRP A 206 25.43 -20.18 -30.93
N ASN A 207 26.75 -20.01 -30.95
CA ASN A 207 27.46 -19.03 -30.12
C ASN A 207 27.02 -17.59 -30.41
N LYS A 208 26.78 -17.25 -31.67
CA LYS A 208 26.23 -15.93 -32.04
C LYS A 208 24.85 -15.71 -31.41
N LYS A 209 23.95 -16.70 -31.50
CA LYS A 209 22.63 -16.64 -30.87
C LYS A 209 22.72 -16.55 -29.35
N TYR A 210 23.65 -17.28 -28.72
CA TYR A 210 23.87 -17.23 -27.29
C TYR A 210 24.34 -15.85 -26.82
N LYS A 211 25.31 -15.24 -27.52
CA LYS A 211 25.75 -13.86 -27.25
C LYS A 211 24.61 -12.85 -27.38
N GLN A 212 23.76 -13.00 -28.40
CA GLN A 212 22.57 -12.16 -28.57
C GLN A 212 21.56 -12.35 -27.43
N LEU A 213 21.26 -13.61 -27.07
CA LEU A 213 20.36 -13.93 -25.97
C LEU A 213 20.85 -13.28 -24.68
N LYS A 214 22.14 -13.44 -24.36
CA LYS A 214 22.75 -12.84 -23.17
C LYS A 214 22.63 -11.31 -23.19
N SER A 215 22.99 -10.67 -24.29
CA SER A 215 22.86 -9.21 -24.40
C SER A 215 21.42 -8.70 -24.23
N TYR A 216 20.41 -9.44 -24.73
CA TYR A 216 19.03 -9.07 -24.50
C TYR A 216 18.59 -9.31 -23.06
N VAL A 217 18.98 -10.43 -22.46
CA VAL A 217 18.70 -10.73 -21.05
C VAL A 217 19.31 -9.67 -20.14
N ASP A 218 20.57 -9.28 -20.36
CA ASP A 218 21.25 -8.24 -19.57
C ASP A 218 20.47 -6.92 -19.62
N LYS A 219 20.06 -6.47 -20.82
CA LYS A 219 19.24 -5.26 -21.00
C LYS A 219 17.89 -5.34 -20.29
N ILE A 220 17.23 -6.50 -20.34
CA ILE A 220 15.94 -6.71 -19.68
C ILE A 220 16.12 -6.71 -18.16
N GLY A 221 17.16 -7.38 -17.66
CA GLY A 221 17.52 -7.43 -16.24
C GLY A 221 17.75 -6.05 -15.64
N ASP A 222 18.52 -5.19 -16.34
CA ASP A 222 18.74 -3.79 -15.91
C ASP A 222 17.41 -3.02 -15.72
N VAL A 223 16.43 -3.26 -16.59
CA VAL A 223 15.10 -2.66 -16.47
C VAL A 223 14.33 -3.25 -15.29
N PHE A 224 14.39 -4.56 -15.08
CA PHE A 224 13.72 -5.24 -13.97
C PHE A 224 14.26 -4.75 -12.63
N ASP A 225 15.58 -4.72 -12.45
CA ASP A 225 16.23 -4.20 -11.24
C ASP A 225 15.81 -2.77 -10.94
N LYS A 226 15.84 -1.91 -11.96
CA LYS A 226 15.40 -0.52 -11.81
C LYS A 226 13.93 -0.44 -11.40
N LYS A 227 13.07 -1.29 -11.97
CA LYS A 227 11.62 -1.31 -11.68
C LYS A 227 11.32 -1.87 -10.30
N ALA A 228 11.93 -2.99 -9.92
CA ALA A 228 11.79 -3.57 -8.59
C ALA A 228 12.20 -2.57 -7.50
N ARG A 229 13.35 -1.91 -7.66
CA ARG A 229 13.79 -0.85 -6.73
C ARG A 229 12.80 0.31 -6.67
N THR A 230 12.36 0.82 -7.82
CA THR A 230 11.38 1.92 -7.89
C THR A 230 10.07 1.54 -7.19
N HIS A 231 9.57 0.33 -7.42
CA HIS A 231 8.33 -0.14 -6.79
C HIS A 231 8.49 -0.35 -5.29
N ARG A 232 9.65 -0.83 -4.83
CA ARG A 232 9.98 -0.95 -3.40
C ARG A 232 10.01 0.42 -2.71
N GLU A 233 10.67 1.41 -3.31
CA GLU A 233 10.67 2.79 -2.79
C GLU A 233 9.26 3.37 -2.70
N GLN A 234 8.44 3.16 -3.73
CA GLN A 234 7.06 3.62 -3.76
C GLN A 234 6.17 2.90 -2.75
N GLU A 235 6.34 1.59 -2.57
CA GLU A 235 5.65 0.79 -1.55
C GLU A 235 5.99 1.29 -0.15
N ASN A 236 7.28 1.45 0.16
CA ASN A 236 7.76 2.03 1.41
C ASN A 236 7.19 3.43 1.63
N GLY A 237 7.12 4.24 0.58
CA GLY A 237 6.51 5.57 0.62
C GLY A 237 5.02 5.53 1.01
N ALA A 238 4.25 4.58 0.48
CA ALA A 238 2.86 4.38 0.87
C ALA A 238 2.74 3.90 2.33
N GLY A 239 3.58 2.95 2.74
CA GLY A 239 3.64 2.46 4.13
C GLY A 239 3.99 3.57 5.12
N ASN A 240 4.94 4.45 4.78
CA ASN A 240 5.29 5.60 5.62
C ASN A 240 4.11 6.56 5.81
N VAL A 241 3.30 6.79 4.77
CA VAL A 241 2.07 7.59 4.89
C VAL A 241 1.07 6.91 5.83
N VAL A 242 0.90 5.59 5.74
CA VAL A 242 0.05 4.82 6.68
C VAL A 242 0.53 4.99 8.12
N THR A 243 1.83 4.89 8.37
CA THR A 243 2.41 5.11 9.70
C THR A 243 2.12 6.52 10.22
N LYS A 244 2.34 7.54 9.38
CA LYS A 244 2.06 8.93 9.72
C LYS A 244 0.58 9.17 10.04
N LEU A 245 -0.33 8.65 9.22
CA LEU A 245 -1.77 8.74 9.43
C LEU A 245 -2.21 8.04 10.73
N ASN A 246 -1.65 6.87 11.04
CA ASN A 246 -1.91 6.17 12.31
C ASN A 246 -1.42 6.96 13.53
N THR A 247 -0.27 7.62 13.43
CA THR A 247 0.24 8.53 14.46
C THR A 247 -0.68 9.75 14.61
N LEU A 248 -1.06 10.37 13.50
CA LEU A 248 -1.98 11.51 13.50
C LEU A 248 -3.34 11.13 14.12
N LYS A 249 -3.89 9.95 13.80
CA LYS A 249 -5.13 9.44 14.40
C LYS A 249 -5.07 9.39 15.93
N ARG A 250 -3.95 8.92 16.48
CA ARG A 250 -3.70 8.81 17.92
C ARG A 250 -3.38 10.15 18.59
N LYS A 251 -3.01 11.17 17.83
CA LYS A 251 -2.72 12.51 18.35
C LYS A 251 -3.95 13.05 19.10
N THR A 252 -3.74 13.31 20.38
CA THR A 252 -4.63 14.08 21.26
C THR A 252 -3.97 15.44 21.55
N GLU A 253 -4.66 16.32 22.26
CA GLU A 253 -4.11 17.65 22.59
C GLU A 253 -2.70 17.59 23.21
N ILE A 254 -1.91 18.62 22.89
CA ILE A 254 -0.62 18.98 23.50
C ILE A 254 -0.87 20.08 24.53
#